data_AF-A0A3D4TKX2-F1
#
_entry.id   AF-A0A3D4TKX2-F1
#
_cell.length_a   1.000
_cell.length_b   1.000
_cell.length_c   1.000
_cell.angle_alpha   90.00
_cell.angle_beta   90.00
_cell.angle_gamma   90.00
#
_symmetry.space_group_name_H-M   'P 1'
#
loop_
_entity.id
_entity.type
_entity.pdbx_description
1 polymer ?
#
loop_
_entity_poly.entity_id
_entity_poly.type
_entity_poly.pdbx_seq_one_letter_code
_entity_poly.pdbx_strand_id
1 'polypeptide(L)'
;MSDKPLTDLTFSSFELHPALQAGLEGAGFTRCTPIQALTLPVALPGGDVAGQAQTGTGKTLAFLVAVVNRLLTRPALADRKPEDPRALILAPTRELAIQIHKDAVKFGSDLGLRFALVYGGVDYDKQRELLQQGVDVIIATPGRLIDYVKQHKVVSLHACEICVLDEADRM
;
A
#
# COMPACT_ATOMS: atom_id res chain seq x y z
N MET A 1 -3.96 -3.35 24.12
CA MET A 1 -2.98 -2.96 23.08
C MET A 1 -1.86 -3.98 23.17
N SER A 2 -1.59 -4.73 22.09
CA SER A 2 -0.56 -5.77 22.14
C SER A 2 0.82 -5.10 22.18
N ASP A 3 1.64 -5.43 23.17
CA ASP A 3 3.04 -5.01 23.29
C ASP A 3 3.82 -5.55 22.09
N LYS A 4 3.87 -4.78 21.02
CA LYS A 4 4.77 -5.05 19.90
C LYS A 4 6.16 -4.65 20.36
N PRO A 5 7.19 -5.51 20.22
CA PRO A 5 8.55 -5.08 20.49
C PRO A 5 8.89 -3.94 19.53
N LEU A 6 9.18 -2.76 20.08
CA LEU A 6 9.63 -1.59 19.34
C LEU A 6 11.16 -1.53 19.41
N THR A 7 11.80 -1.14 18.32
CA THR A 7 13.23 -0.86 18.28
C THR A 7 13.49 0.59 18.67
N ASP A 8 14.74 0.98 18.92
CA ASP A 8 15.13 2.40 19.13
C ASP A 8 15.10 3.23 17.84
N LEU A 9 14.87 2.59 16.69
CA LEU A 9 14.75 3.27 15.41
C LEU A 9 13.38 3.94 15.28
N THR A 10 13.37 5.20 14.86
CA THR A 10 12.17 6.02 14.67
C THR A 10 11.88 6.23 13.19
N PHE A 11 10.61 6.42 12.82
CA PHE A 11 10.27 6.74 11.43
C PHE A 11 10.91 8.05 10.95
N SER A 12 11.08 9.03 11.86
CA SER A 12 11.75 10.31 11.60
C SER A 12 13.25 10.18 11.31
N SER A 13 13.86 9.01 11.54
CA SER A 13 15.27 8.76 11.18
C SER A 13 15.47 8.42 9.71
N PHE A 14 14.39 8.17 8.95
CA PHE A 14 14.42 7.94 7.52
C PHE A 14 14.14 9.23 6.74
N GLU A 15 14.61 9.30 5.50
CA GLU A 15 14.28 10.38 4.56
C GLU A 15 12.88 10.18 3.95
N LEU A 16 11.85 10.42 4.77
CA LEU A 16 10.45 10.36 4.33
C LEU A 16 9.96 11.70 3.80
N HIS A 17 8.98 11.66 2.89
CA HIS A 17 8.27 12.86 2.48
C HIS A 17 7.64 13.56 3.70
N PRO A 18 7.77 14.89 3.86
CA PRO A 18 7.31 15.58 5.08
C PRO A 18 5.85 15.33 5.44
N ALA A 19 4.95 15.30 4.44
CA ALA A 19 3.54 14.99 4.67
C ALA A 19 3.31 13.57 5.20
N LEU A 20 4.07 12.58 4.71
CA LEU A 20 3.99 11.21 5.21
C LEU A 20 4.48 11.13 6.65
N GLN A 21 5.60 11.79 6.97
CA GLN A 21 6.10 11.85 8.34
C GLN A 21 5.05 12.45 9.29
N ALA A 22 4.44 13.58 8.92
CA ALA A 22 3.38 14.20 9.69
C ALA A 22 2.16 13.26 9.87
N GLY A 23 1.77 12.54 8.81
CA GLY A 23 0.69 11.55 8.88
C GLY A 23 1.00 10.38 9.82
N LEU A 24 2.24 9.88 9.81
CA LEU A 24 2.68 8.82 10.71
C LEU A 24 2.69 9.28 12.17
N GLU A 25 3.22 10.48 12.44
CA GLU A 25 3.23 11.09 13.78
C GLU A 25 1.81 11.32 14.30
N GLY A 26 0.92 11.88 13.48
CA GLY A 26 -0.49 12.10 13.83
C GLY A 26 -1.27 10.80 14.10
N ALA A 27 -0.90 9.71 13.43
CA ALA A 27 -1.46 8.38 13.67
C ALA A 27 -0.81 7.65 14.88
N GLY A 28 0.19 8.25 15.54
CA GLY A 28 0.90 7.69 16.68
C GLY A 28 1.99 6.67 16.33
N PHE A 29 2.43 6.62 15.08
CA PHE A 29 3.52 5.75 14.62
C PHE A 29 4.88 6.45 14.74
N THR A 30 5.53 6.30 15.89
CA THR A 30 6.82 6.96 16.18
C THR A 30 8.02 6.02 16.00
N ARG A 31 7.95 4.83 16.59
CA ARG A 31 9.04 3.84 16.61
C ARG A 31 8.72 2.65 15.71
N CYS A 32 9.77 2.10 15.12
CA CYS A 32 9.68 0.94 14.24
C CYS A 32 9.59 -0.37 15.02
N THR A 33 8.86 -1.34 14.47
CA THR A 33 9.04 -2.75 14.84
C THR A 33 10.29 -3.32 14.17
N PRO A 34 10.83 -4.48 14.62
CA PRO A 34 12.02 -5.08 14.01
C PRO A 34 11.91 -5.28 12.49
N ILE A 35 10.77 -5.76 11.99
CA ILE A 35 10.59 -5.97 10.54
C ILE A 35 10.57 -4.65 9.78
N GLN A 36 10.05 -3.57 10.36
CA GLN A 36 10.08 -2.23 9.75
C GLN A 36 11.51 -1.69 9.72
N ALA A 37 12.23 -1.81 10.83
CA ALA A 37 13.62 -1.34 10.95
C ALA A 37 14.57 -2.06 9.98
N LEU A 38 14.31 -3.34 9.68
CA LEU A 38 15.10 -4.12 8.74
C LEU A 38 14.75 -3.84 7.28
N THR A 39 13.46 -3.65 6.97
CA THR A 39 13.00 -3.58 5.57
C THR A 39 12.98 -2.16 5.01
N LEU A 40 12.67 -1.14 5.81
CA LEU A 40 12.58 0.26 5.34
C LEU A 40 13.89 0.81 4.76
N PRO A 41 15.08 0.55 5.33
CA PRO A 41 16.36 0.97 4.72
C PRO A 41 16.59 0.45 3.31
N VAL A 42 15.97 -0.69 2.96
CA VAL A 42 16.08 -1.32 1.63
C VAL A 42 14.96 -0.86 0.71
N ALA A 43 13.72 -0.85 1.20
CA ALA A 43 12.53 -0.54 0.40
C ALA A 43 12.43 0.94 0.02
N LEU A 44 12.78 1.88 0.91
CA LEU A 44 12.68 3.32 0.67
C LEU A 44 13.51 3.83 -0.52
N PRO A 45 14.79 3.44 -0.69
CA PRO A 45 15.55 3.79 -1.89
C PRO A 45 15.08 3.06 -3.16
N GLY A 46 14.17 2.09 -3.04
CA GLY A 46 13.58 1.35 -4.14
C GLY A 46 14.17 -0.03 -4.39
N GLY A 47 14.82 -0.63 -3.39
CA GLY A 47 15.27 -2.02 -3.44
C GLY A 47 14.12 -3.00 -3.21
N ASP A 48 14.22 -4.17 -3.85
CA ASP A 48 13.24 -5.25 -3.67
C ASP A 48 13.44 -5.95 -2.32
N VAL A 49 12.32 -6.29 -1.67
CA VAL A 49 12.32 -6.92 -0.34
C VAL A 49 11.49 -8.19 -0.37
N ALA A 50 12.11 -9.31 0.00
CA ALA A 50 11.42 -10.52 0.42
C ALA A 50 11.47 -10.62 1.95
N GLY A 51 10.33 -10.46 2.62
CA GLY A 51 10.24 -10.46 4.07
C GLY A 51 9.42 -11.64 4.59
N GLN A 52 10.06 -12.52 5.36
CA GLN A 52 9.36 -13.58 6.09
C GLN A 52 9.17 -13.15 7.55
N ALA A 53 7.94 -12.88 7.95
CA ALA A 53 7.61 -12.60 9.35
C ALA A 53 6.20 -13.07 9.69
N GLN A 54 5.96 -13.34 10.98
CA GLN A 54 4.62 -13.71 11.47
C GLN A 54 3.63 -12.55 11.32
N THR A 55 2.33 -12.85 11.29
CA THR A 55 1.27 -11.84 11.30
C THR A 55 1.35 -11.01 12.60
N GLY A 56 0.96 -9.74 12.54
CA GLY A 56 1.00 -8.84 13.71
C GLY A 56 2.36 -8.20 14.01
N THR A 57 3.42 -8.53 13.27
CA THR A 57 4.78 -7.98 13.46
C THR A 57 5.00 -6.57 12.91
N GLY A 58 4.01 -6.00 12.20
CA GLY A 58 4.10 -4.66 11.62
C GLY A 58 4.49 -4.61 10.14
N LYS A 59 4.46 -5.74 9.43
CA LYS A 59 4.69 -5.83 7.97
C LYS A 59 3.87 -4.82 7.17
N THR A 60 2.58 -4.71 7.49
CA THR A 60 1.63 -3.83 6.79
C THR A 60 2.10 -2.38 6.75
N LEU A 61 2.47 -1.83 7.90
CA LEU A 61 2.97 -0.46 7.95
C LEU A 61 4.33 -0.31 7.23
N ALA A 62 5.18 -1.34 7.23
CA ALA A 62 6.47 -1.29 6.53
C ALA A 62 6.29 -1.06 5.02
N PHE A 63 5.47 -1.88 4.36
CA PHE A 63 5.26 -1.71 2.92
C PHE A 63 4.37 -0.51 2.59
N LEU A 64 3.40 -0.17 3.44
CA LEU A 64 2.55 1.01 3.21
C LEU A 64 3.38 2.30 3.24
N VAL A 65 4.32 2.42 4.20
CA VAL A 65 5.26 3.55 4.25
C VAL A 65 6.13 3.61 2.99
N ALA A 66 6.67 2.46 2.54
CA ALA A 66 7.46 2.41 1.31
C ALA A 66 6.65 2.83 0.06
N VAL A 67 5.44 2.30 -0.10
CA VAL A 67 4.53 2.63 -1.21
C VAL A 67 4.19 4.12 -1.20
N VAL A 68 3.69 4.64 -0.08
CA VAL A 68 3.27 6.04 0.02
C VAL A 68 4.44 6.99 -0.16
N ASN A 69 5.60 6.71 0.45
CA ASN A 69 6.79 7.53 0.29
C ASN A 69 7.21 7.61 -1.18
N ARG A 70 7.20 6.48 -1.90
CA ARG A 70 7.51 6.45 -3.32
C ARG A 70 6.57 7.31 -4.14
N LEU A 71 5.26 7.22 -3.90
CA LEU A 71 4.27 7.99 -4.66
C LEU A 71 4.36 9.50 -4.40
N LEU A 72 4.76 9.91 -3.20
CA LEU A 72 4.92 11.33 -2.85
C LEU A 72 6.25 11.93 -3.31
N THR A 73 7.31 11.12 -3.38
CA THR A 73 8.66 11.59 -3.74
C THR A 73 8.97 11.50 -5.23
N ARG A 74 8.20 10.69 -5.97
CA ARG A 74 8.38 10.53 -7.43
C ARG A 74 7.15 11.06 -8.16
N PRO A 75 7.34 11.87 -9.23
CA PRO A 75 6.22 12.29 -10.06
C PRO A 75 5.58 11.07 -10.74
N ALA A 76 4.27 11.12 -10.94
CA ALA A 76 3.59 10.16 -11.80
C ALA A 76 4.09 10.29 -13.25
N LEU A 77 3.93 9.22 -14.05
CA LEU A 77 4.18 9.29 -15.48
C LEU A 77 3.34 10.40 -16.13
N ALA A 78 3.94 11.14 -17.07
CA ALA A 78 3.27 12.28 -17.72
C ALA A 78 2.06 11.86 -18.56
N ASP A 79 2.07 10.64 -19.08
CA ASP A 79 1.02 10.03 -19.90
C ASP A 79 0.06 9.12 -19.08
N ARG A 80 0.17 9.13 -17.75
CA ARG A 80 -0.68 8.34 -16.84
C ARG A 80 -2.16 8.68 -17.07
N LYS A 81 -2.99 7.64 -17.22
CA LYS A 81 -4.44 7.77 -17.36
C LYS A 81 -5.16 7.43 -16.04
N PRO A 82 -6.46 7.75 -15.91
CA PRO A 82 -7.24 7.38 -14.72
C PRO A 82 -7.20 5.86 -14.40
N GLU A 83 -7.20 5.00 -15.41
CA GLU A 83 -7.13 3.55 -15.27
C GLU A 83 -5.75 3.01 -14.84
N ASP A 84 -4.72 3.87 -14.72
CA ASP A 84 -3.34 3.49 -14.38
C ASP A 84 -3.02 3.79 -12.89
N PRO A 85 -3.27 2.85 -11.95
CA PRO A 85 -2.76 2.97 -10.60
C PRO A 85 -1.23 2.96 -10.58
N ARG A 86 -0.65 3.69 -9.63
CA ARG A 86 0.80 3.74 -9.43
C ARG A 86 1.31 2.64 -8.51
N ALA A 87 0.44 2.06 -7.69
CA ALA A 87 0.79 0.98 -6.79
C ALA A 87 -0.30 -0.09 -6.69
N LEU A 88 0.14 -1.34 -6.54
CA LEU A 88 -0.71 -2.49 -6.26
C LEU A 88 -0.30 -3.15 -4.93
N ILE A 89 -1.28 -3.51 -4.12
CA ILE A 89 -1.09 -4.31 -2.91
C ILE A 89 -2.07 -5.48 -2.96
N LEU A 90 -1.54 -6.70 -3.07
CA LEU A 90 -2.33 -7.93 -3.15
C LEU A 90 -2.35 -8.65 -1.81
N ALA A 91 -3.53 -9.12 -1.43
CA ALA A 91 -3.75 -9.95 -0.26
C ALA A 91 -4.63 -11.16 -0.62
N PRO A 92 -4.41 -12.34 0.00
CA PRO A 92 -5.14 -13.56 -0.32
C PRO A 92 -6.63 -13.51 0.03
N THR A 93 -7.02 -12.69 1.00
CA THR A 93 -8.39 -12.65 1.52
C THR A 93 -8.96 -11.23 1.51
N ARG A 94 -10.29 -11.15 1.43
CA ARG A 94 -11.03 -9.90 1.54
C ARG A 94 -10.76 -9.22 2.88
N GLU A 95 -10.74 -10.01 3.95
CA GLU A 95 -10.56 -9.53 5.32
C GLU A 95 -9.20 -8.87 5.49
N LEU A 96 -8.14 -9.47 4.94
CA LEU A 96 -6.80 -8.88 4.95
C LEU A 96 -6.71 -7.63 4.06
N ALA A 97 -7.30 -7.64 2.85
CA ALA A 97 -7.36 -6.45 2.01
C ALA A 97 -8.07 -5.27 2.71
N ILE A 98 -9.18 -5.52 3.42
CA ILE A 98 -9.89 -4.53 4.23
C ILE A 98 -8.98 -4.00 5.35
N GLN A 99 -8.23 -4.86 6.03
CA GLN A 99 -7.32 -4.46 7.11
C GLN A 99 -6.20 -3.57 6.58
N ILE A 100 -5.56 -3.94 5.47
CA ILE A 100 -4.52 -3.15 4.81
C ILE A 100 -5.07 -1.78 4.40
N HIS A 101 -6.25 -1.73 3.78
CA HIS A 101 -6.89 -0.47 3.40
C HIS A 101 -7.18 0.40 4.62
N LYS A 102 -7.71 -0.17 5.70
CA LYS A 102 -7.93 0.55 6.97
C LYS A 102 -6.63 1.11 7.54
N ASP A 103 -5.52 0.38 7.43
CA ASP A 103 -4.21 0.86 7.90
C ASP A 103 -3.65 1.96 7.00
N ALA A 104 -3.85 1.87 5.69
CA ALA A 104 -3.43 2.91 4.74
C ALA A 104 -4.13 4.24 5.01
N VAL A 105 -5.45 4.23 5.21
CA VAL A 105 -6.22 5.47 5.44
C VAL A 105 -5.91 6.14 6.78
N LYS A 106 -5.39 5.42 7.79
CA LYS A 106 -5.07 6.00 9.11
C LYS A 106 -4.06 7.15 9.04
N PHE A 107 -3.10 7.06 8.12
CA PHE A 107 -2.07 8.09 7.94
C PHE A 107 -2.07 8.68 6.52
N GLY A 108 -2.76 8.03 5.57
CA GLY A 108 -2.76 8.38 4.15
C GLY A 108 -3.87 9.31 3.70
N SER A 109 -4.92 9.53 4.51
CA SER A 109 -6.14 10.24 4.08
C SER A 109 -5.88 11.69 3.62
N ASP A 110 -4.90 12.37 4.21
CA ASP A 110 -4.61 13.78 3.92
C ASP A 110 -3.43 13.97 2.95
N LEU A 111 -2.91 12.88 2.37
CA LEU A 111 -1.73 12.91 1.51
C LEU A 111 -2.04 13.16 0.03
N GLY A 112 -3.32 13.41 -0.31
CA GLY A 112 -3.77 13.59 -1.69
C GLY A 112 -3.73 12.31 -2.55
N LEU A 113 -3.47 11.15 -1.94
CA LEU A 113 -3.48 9.85 -2.60
C LEU A 113 -4.85 9.18 -2.46
N ARG A 114 -5.33 8.57 -3.55
CA ARG A 114 -6.59 7.82 -3.58
C ARG A 114 -6.35 6.33 -3.50
N PHE A 115 -6.91 5.71 -2.46
CA PHE A 115 -6.84 4.26 -2.23
C PHE A 115 -8.14 3.60 -2.66
N ALA A 116 -8.03 2.51 -3.42
CA ALA A 116 -9.15 1.66 -3.82
C ALA A 116 -9.07 0.32 -3.12
N LEU A 117 -10.22 -0.21 -2.73
CA LEU A 117 -10.33 -1.55 -2.15
C LEU A 117 -11.16 -2.45 -3.06
N VAL A 118 -10.55 -3.52 -3.56
CA VAL A 118 -11.08 -4.33 -4.66
C VAL A 118 -11.06 -5.82 -4.30
N TYR A 119 -12.22 -6.45 -4.19
CA TYR A 119 -12.32 -7.88 -3.86
C TYR A 119 -13.64 -8.50 -4.31
N GLY A 120 -13.65 -9.84 -4.40
CA GLY A 120 -14.82 -10.64 -4.79
C GLY A 120 -15.98 -10.66 -3.79
N GLY A 121 -17.16 -11.09 -4.24
CA GLY A 121 -18.33 -11.29 -3.36
C GLY A 121 -19.09 -10.02 -2.98
N VAL A 122 -18.77 -8.89 -3.63
CA VAL A 122 -19.54 -7.63 -3.56
C VAL A 122 -19.76 -7.07 -4.96
N ASP A 123 -20.65 -6.07 -5.02
CA ASP A 123 -21.07 -5.38 -6.25
C ASP A 123 -19.88 -5.01 -7.14
N TYR A 124 -19.93 -5.54 -8.36
CA TYR A 124 -18.89 -5.40 -9.36
C TYR A 124 -18.89 -4.00 -10.01
N ASP A 125 -20.07 -3.45 -10.29
CA ASP A 125 -20.22 -2.17 -10.98
C ASP A 125 -19.83 -1.03 -10.05
N LYS A 126 -20.17 -1.12 -8.76
CA LYS A 126 -19.76 -0.12 -7.76
C LYS A 126 -18.23 0.01 -7.64
N GLN A 127 -17.51 -1.12 -7.63
CA GLN A 127 -16.05 -1.11 -7.62
C GLN A 127 -15.48 -0.60 -8.95
N ARG A 128 -16.11 -0.93 -10.09
CA ARG A 128 -15.72 -0.40 -11.40
C ARG A 128 -15.82 1.13 -11.45
N GLU A 129 -16.94 1.68 -11.01
CA GLU A 129 -17.18 3.13 -10.99
C GLU A 129 -16.14 3.86 -10.12
N LEU A 130 -15.79 3.29 -8.96
CA LEU A 130 -14.73 3.82 -8.10
C LEU A 130 -13.38 3.86 -8.84
N LEU A 131 -13.01 2.77 -9.52
CA LEU A 131 -11.76 2.68 -10.28
C LEU A 131 -11.72 3.68 -11.45
N GLN A 132 -12.85 3.89 -12.13
CA GLN A 132 -12.97 4.82 -13.25
C GLN A 132 -12.84 6.29 -12.86
N GLN A 133 -13.06 6.64 -11.59
CA GLN A 133 -12.74 7.97 -11.07
C GLN A 133 -11.22 8.22 -11.03
N GLY A 134 -10.42 7.17 -11.20
CA GLY A 134 -8.98 7.14 -11.08
C GLY A 134 -8.54 6.92 -9.64
N VAL A 135 -7.48 6.16 -9.46
CA VAL A 135 -6.95 5.79 -8.14
C VAL A 135 -5.43 5.70 -8.19
N ASP A 136 -4.76 5.96 -7.08
CA ASP A 136 -3.29 5.93 -7.00
C ASP A 136 -2.78 4.58 -6.51
N VAL A 137 -3.51 3.98 -5.56
CA VAL A 137 -3.16 2.70 -4.93
C VAL A 137 -4.36 1.77 -4.99
N ILE A 138 -4.20 0.57 -5.55
CA ILE A 138 -5.20 -0.48 -5.46
C ILE A 138 -4.77 -1.52 -4.43
N ILE A 139 -5.63 -1.80 -3.46
CA ILE A 139 -5.50 -2.88 -2.49
C ILE A 139 -6.54 -3.94 -2.85
N ALA A 140 -6.11 -5.15 -3.22
CA ALA A 140 -7.00 -6.10 -3.83
C ALA A 140 -6.77 -7.57 -3.48
N THR A 141 -7.79 -8.39 -3.73
CA THR A 141 -7.60 -9.84 -3.91
C THR A 141 -7.26 -10.17 -5.37
N PRO A 142 -6.41 -11.17 -5.64
CA PRO A 142 -5.90 -11.45 -7.00
C PRO A 142 -7.00 -11.66 -8.03
N GLY A 143 -7.98 -12.52 -7.74
CA GLY A 143 -9.05 -12.86 -8.69
C GLY A 143 -9.83 -11.64 -9.19
N ARG A 144 -10.28 -10.78 -8.27
CA ARG A 144 -11.06 -9.59 -8.67
C ARG A 144 -10.20 -8.57 -9.41
N LEU A 145 -8.92 -8.39 -9.05
CA LEU A 145 -8.03 -7.51 -9.79
C LEU A 145 -7.83 -8.02 -11.23
N ILE A 146 -7.61 -9.33 -11.41
CA ILE A 146 -7.45 -9.94 -12.72
C ILE A 146 -8.68 -9.69 -13.61
N ASP A 147 -9.89 -9.76 -13.05
CA ASP A 147 -11.12 -9.47 -13.80
C ASP A 147 -11.13 -8.03 -14.35
N TYR A 148 -10.69 -7.05 -13.56
CA TYR A 148 -10.62 -5.66 -14.00
C TYR A 148 -9.44 -5.38 -14.94
N VAL A 149 -8.30 -6.03 -14.76
CA VAL A 149 -7.15 -5.90 -15.67
C VAL A 149 -7.47 -6.47 -17.06
N LYS A 150 -8.22 -7.59 -17.12
CA LYS A 150 -8.72 -8.15 -18.38
C LYS A 150 -9.68 -7.20 -19.10
N GLN A 151 -10.34 -6.32 -18.37
CA GLN A 151 -11.12 -5.22 -18.92
C GLN A 151 -10.25 -3.98 -19.02
N HIS A 152 -9.33 -3.94 -19.99
CA HIS A 152 -8.30 -2.90 -20.17
C HIS A 152 -8.72 -1.43 -19.97
N LYS A 153 -10.01 -1.10 -20.04
CA LYS A 153 -10.58 0.24 -19.77
C LYS A 153 -10.89 0.52 -18.29
N VAL A 154 -10.70 -0.46 -17.40
CA VAL A 154 -10.98 -0.33 -15.96
C VAL A 154 -9.69 -0.25 -15.16
N VAL A 155 -8.77 -1.20 -15.38
CA VAL A 155 -7.43 -1.15 -14.82
C VAL A 155 -6.42 -1.50 -15.91
N SER A 156 -5.40 -0.65 -16.04
CA SER A 156 -4.18 -0.88 -16.80
C SER A 156 -3.00 -0.89 -15.84
N LEU A 157 -1.93 -1.60 -16.18
CA LEU A 157 -0.73 -1.69 -15.34
C LEU A 157 0.44 -0.83 -15.86
N HIS A 158 0.17 0.04 -16.86
CA HIS A 158 1.17 0.85 -17.53
C HIS A 158 1.98 1.73 -16.57
N ALA A 159 1.31 2.43 -15.66
CA ALA A 159 1.97 3.33 -14.70
C ALA A 159 2.26 2.69 -13.34
N CYS A 160 2.17 1.36 -13.20
CA CYS A 160 2.44 0.70 -11.92
C CYS A 160 3.94 0.73 -11.62
N GLU A 161 4.32 1.38 -10.52
CA GLU A 161 5.73 1.58 -10.13
C GLU A 161 6.17 0.69 -8.97
N ILE A 162 5.21 0.12 -8.23
CA ILE A 162 5.45 -0.70 -7.04
C ILE A 162 4.32 -1.72 -6.85
N CYS A 163 4.70 -2.96 -6.55
CA CYS A 163 3.77 -4.04 -6.26
C CYS A 163 4.14 -4.72 -4.94
N VAL A 164 3.14 -5.00 -4.11
CA VAL A 164 3.30 -5.70 -2.83
C VAL A 164 2.44 -6.97 -2.87
N LEU A 165 3.03 -8.08 -2.44
CA LEU A 165 2.35 -9.37 -2.26
C LEU A 165 2.37 -9.72 -0.76
N ASP A 166 1.28 -9.53 -0.04
CA ASP A 166 1.18 -9.89 1.39
C ASP A 166 0.60 -11.29 1.55
N GLU A 167 1.21 -12.09 2.43
CA GLU A 167 0.90 -13.52 2.61
C GLU A 167 0.92 -14.31 1.28
N ALA A 168 2.00 -14.12 0.49
CA ALA A 168 2.17 -14.72 -0.84
C ALA A 168 2.18 -16.26 -0.86
N ASP A 169 2.49 -16.91 0.27
CA ASP A 169 2.39 -18.35 0.46
C ASP A 169 0.94 -18.86 0.52
N ARG A 170 -0.03 -17.96 0.67
CA ARG A 170 -1.47 -18.25 0.76
C ARG A 170 -2.28 -17.77 -0.44
N MET A 171 -1.65 -17.07 -1.39
CA MET A 171 -2.26 -16.59 -2.64
C MET A 171 -2.20 -17.65 -3.73
#